data_AF-A0A2V8TF08-F1
#
_entry.id   AF-A0A2V8TF08-F1
#
_cell.length_a   1.000
_cell.length_b   1.000
_cell.length_c   1.000
_cell.angle_alpha   90.00
_cell.angle_beta   90.00
_cell.angle_gamma   90.00
#
_symmetry.space_group_name_H-M   'P 1'
#
loop_
_entity.id
_entity.type
_entity.pdbx_description
1 polymer ?
#
loop_
_entity_poly.entity_id
_entity_poly.type
_entity_poly.pdbx_seq_one_letter_code
_entity_poly.pdbx_strand_id
1 'polypeptide(L)'
;MNLKGKVALLVDIGGGSVEVVLADDSTVLCTESYSMGAVRLLKILDEKSGGEERFNQLVTEYVDATQRRLEQEIGNQKIDVCVGTGGSVESIGDLRKELFTKNSNQKITAEELKSLVKKLRGTTFEQRIQDMRLRPDRADVIVPAAIVLQKIVQQAGVAEVIIPGVGLKDGVLMEIISELRDQEKHIYREQVVESARRLGKKYFYDEKHGVTVAKLAVQIFDQTQTFHDLDAEA
;
A
#
# COMPACT_ATOMS: atom_id res chain seq x y z
N MET A 1 0.26 -16.94 2.20
CA MET A 1 1.51 -16.59 1.47
C MET A 1 2.65 -16.64 2.46
N ASN A 2 3.80 -17.22 2.11
CA ASN A 2 4.96 -17.26 3.01
C ASN A 2 5.95 -16.16 2.61
N LEU A 3 6.17 -15.19 3.52
CA LEU A 3 7.07 -14.04 3.36
C LEU A 3 8.50 -14.30 3.89
N LYS A 4 8.78 -15.51 4.37
CA LYS A 4 10.05 -15.86 4.99
C LYS A 4 11.23 -15.63 4.06
N GLY A 5 12.11 -14.71 4.48
CA GLY A 5 13.30 -14.29 3.73
C GLY A 5 13.01 -13.55 2.43
N LYS A 6 11.80 -12.99 2.27
CA LYS A 6 11.37 -12.27 1.07
C LYS A 6 11.04 -10.82 1.40
N VAL A 7 11.35 -9.93 0.46
CA VAL A 7 10.89 -8.54 0.49
C VAL A 7 9.60 -8.44 -0.30
N ALA A 8 8.56 -7.92 0.36
CA ALA A 8 7.25 -7.70 -0.22
C ALA A 8 6.93 -6.22 -0.38
N LEU A 9 6.41 -5.88 -1.55
CA LEU A 9 5.80 -4.58 -1.83
C LEU A 9 4.28 -4.75 -1.80
N LEU A 10 3.62 -4.05 -0.90
CA LEU A 10 2.17 -3.97 -0.84
C LEU A 10 1.74 -2.63 -1.41
N VAL A 11 0.74 -2.63 -2.28
CA VAL A 11 0.19 -1.45 -2.94
C VAL A 11 -1.32 -1.44 -2.74
N ASP A 12 -1.83 -0.51 -1.96
CA ASP A 12 -3.27 -0.29 -1.80
C ASP A 12 -3.69 0.92 -2.64
N ILE A 13 -4.66 0.72 -3.54
CA ILE A 13 -5.18 1.80 -4.38
C ILE A 13 -6.61 2.10 -3.97
N GLY A 14 -6.74 3.12 -3.13
CA GLY A 14 -8.01 3.70 -2.73
C GLY A 14 -8.54 4.75 -3.71
N GLY A 15 -9.70 5.33 -3.38
CA GLY A 15 -10.25 6.46 -4.13
C GLY A 15 -9.53 7.78 -3.84
N GLY A 16 -9.11 7.99 -2.59
CA GLY A 16 -8.46 9.23 -2.13
C GLY A 16 -6.93 9.17 -2.14
N SER A 17 -6.36 8.01 -1.84
CA SER A 17 -4.91 7.83 -1.70
C SER A 17 -4.43 6.53 -2.33
N VAL A 18 -3.11 6.42 -2.40
CA VAL A 18 -2.38 5.20 -2.74
C VAL A 18 -1.35 4.97 -1.64
N GLU A 19 -1.41 3.82 -1.01
CA GLU A 19 -0.45 3.40 0.01
C GLU A 19 0.54 2.42 -0.60
N VAL A 20 1.83 2.65 -0.37
CA VAL A 20 2.91 1.73 -0.77
C VAL A 20 3.68 1.34 0.47
N VAL A 21 3.68 0.05 0.79
CA VAL A 21 4.32 -0.50 1.97
C VAL A 21 5.38 -1.50 1.53
N LEU A 22 6.61 -1.33 2.02
CA LEU A 22 7.67 -2.30 1.89
C LEU A 22 7.79 -3.06 3.21
N ALA A 23 7.78 -4.38 3.15
CA ALA A 23 7.85 -5.24 4.32
C ALA A 23 8.72 -6.47 4.07
N ASP A 24 9.22 -7.07 5.14
CA ASP A 24 9.84 -8.40 5.12
C ASP A 24 9.11 -9.36 6.08
N ASP A 25 9.69 -10.54 6.34
CA ASP A 25 9.12 -11.59 7.20
C ASP A 25 8.79 -11.13 8.64
N SER A 26 9.35 -10.01 9.09
CA SER A 26 9.33 -9.60 10.49
C SER A 26 8.77 -8.20 10.72
N THR A 27 8.97 -7.27 9.78
CA THR A 27 8.65 -5.85 10.02
C THR A 27 8.22 -5.12 8.76
N VAL A 28 7.51 -4.01 8.97
CA VAL A 28 7.32 -2.98 7.95
C VAL A 28 8.62 -2.17 7.84
N LEU A 29 9.20 -2.14 6.65
CA LEU A 29 10.43 -1.41 6.34
C LEU A 29 10.13 0.06 6.04
N CYS A 30 9.17 0.33 5.17
CA CYS A 30 8.69 1.69 4.96
C CYS A 30 7.24 1.72 4.54
N THR A 31 6.58 2.83 4.85
CA THR A 31 5.21 3.12 4.43
C THR A 31 5.18 4.51 3.84
N GLU A 32 4.67 4.61 2.62
CA GLU A 32 4.40 5.87 1.95
C GLU A 32 2.90 5.94 1.62
N SER A 33 2.28 7.09 1.83
CA SER A 33 0.90 7.36 1.43
C SER A 33 0.86 8.60 0.58
N TYR A 34 0.32 8.45 -0.63
CA TYR A 34 0.23 9.52 -1.62
C TYR A 34 -1.21 9.93 -1.81
N SER A 35 -1.45 11.24 -1.80
CA SER A 35 -2.79 11.84 -1.94
C SER A 35 -3.34 11.80 -3.38
N MET A 36 -3.15 10.68 -4.08
CA MET A 36 -3.39 10.48 -5.51
C MET A 36 -4.24 9.24 -5.81
N GLY A 37 -5.26 8.95 -4.98
CA GLY A 37 -6.14 7.81 -5.23
C GLY A 37 -6.90 7.92 -6.56
N ALA A 38 -7.49 6.81 -6.98
CA ALA A 38 -8.08 6.67 -8.30
C ALA A 38 -9.19 7.69 -8.61
N VAL A 39 -9.99 8.09 -7.61
CA VAL A 39 -11.04 9.12 -7.78
C VAL A 39 -10.43 10.52 -7.89
N ARG A 40 -9.37 10.83 -7.14
CA ARG A 40 -8.66 12.12 -7.25
C ARG A 40 -7.98 12.25 -8.61
N LEU A 41 -7.33 11.19 -9.07
CA LEU A 41 -6.67 11.17 -10.36
C LEU A 41 -7.66 11.23 -11.53
N LEU A 42 -8.83 10.59 -11.41
CA LEU A 42 -9.89 10.70 -12.40
C LEU A 42 -10.31 12.16 -12.61
N LYS A 43 -10.52 12.90 -11.51
CA LYS A 43 -10.87 14.33 -11.58
C LYS A 43 -9.82 15.16 -12.33
N ILE A 44 -8.54 14.80 -12.22
CA ILE A 44 -7.44 15.46 -12.94
C ILE A 44 -7.49 15.10 -14.43
N LEU A 45 -7.74 13.83 -14.76
CA LEU A 45 -7.89 13.40 -16.15
C LEU A 45 -9.08 14.09 -16.84
N ASP A 46 -10.16 14.35 -16.11
CA ASP A 46 -11.36 15.04 -16.62
C ASP A 46 -11.18 16.57 -16.80
N GLU A 47 -10.02 17.13 -16.41
CA GLU A 47 -9.73 18.56 -16.61
C GLU A 47 -9.62 18.88 -18.11
N LYS A 48 -10.43 19.84 -18.58
CA LYS A 48 -10.58 20.20 -20.02
C LYS A 48 -9.27 20.59 -20.73
N SER A 49 -8.27 21.07 -20.00
CA SER A 49 -7.00 21.55 -20.55
C SER A 49 -5.85 21.03 -19.70
N GLY A 50 -4.98 20.20 -20.28
CA GLY A 50 -3.75 19.72 -19.63
C GLY A 50 -3.93 18.60 -18.59
N GLY A 51 -5.15 18.05 -18.44
CA GLY A 51 -5.43 16.99 -17.47
C GLY A 51 -4.55 15.75 -17.62
N GLU A 52 -4.37 15.26 -18.86
CA GLU A 52 -3.48 14.12 -19.13
C GLU A 52 -2.01 14.40 -18.82
N GLU A 53 -1.50 15.58 -19.18
CA GLU A 53 -0.12 15.98 -18.92
C GLU A 53 0.14 16.05 -17.41
N ARG A 54 -0.75 16.74 -16.68
CA ARG A 54 -0.70 16.86 -15.22
C ARG A 54 -0.84 15.53 -14.52
N PHE A 55 -1.75 14.66 -14.98
CA PHE A 55 -1.88 13.30 -14.48
C PHE A 55 -0.57 12.53 -14.65
N ASN A 56 0.01 12.53 -15.85
CA ASN A 56 1.24 11.80 -16.13
C ASN A 56 2.41 12.35 -15.31
N GLN A 57 2.49 13.68 -15.14
CA GLN A 57 3.50 14.34 -14.32
C GLN A 57 3.39 13.87 -12.86
N LEU A 58 2.21 14.00 -12.25
CA LEU A 58 1.99 13.61 -10.85
C LEU A 58 2.31 12.13 -10.63
N VAL A 59 1.76 11.25 -11.48
CA VAL A 59 2.03 9.81 -11.36
C VAL A 59 3.52 9.52 -11.48
N THR A 60 4.23 10.20 -12.38
CA THR A 60 5.69 10.00 -12.52
C THR A 60 6.43 10.48 -11.26
N GLU A 61 6.14 11.68 -10.77
CA GLU A 61 6.77 12.25 -9.57
C GLU A 61 6.61 11.35 -8.33
N TYR A 62 5.40 10.81 -8.11
CA TYR A 62 5.13 9.94 -6.97
C TYR A 62 5.78 8.58 -7.09
N VAL A 63 5.78 8.00 -8.29
CA VAL A 63 6.39 6.68 -8.51
C VAL A 63 7.92 6.81 -8.39
N ASP A 64 8.52 7.90 -8.90
CA ASP A 64 9.94 8.22 -8.70
C ASP A 64 10.30 8.50 -7.23
N ALA A 65 9.41 9.14 -6.47
CA ALA A 65 9.58 9.30 -5.02
C ALA A 65 9.51 7.96 -4.29
N THR A 66 8.58 7.09 -4.69
CA THR A 66 8.46 5.73 -4.17
C THR A 66 9.74 4.95 -4.43
N GLN A 67 10.23 4.95 -5.68
CA GLN A 67 11.46 4.25 -6.06
C GLN A 67 12.66 4.70 -5.22
N ARG A 68 12.87 6.01 -5.06
CA ARG A 68 13.95 6.53 -4.22
C ARG A 68 13.83 6.06 -2.77
N ARG A 69 12.61 5.96 -2.24
CA ARG A 69 12.38 5.44 -0.89
C ARG A 69 12.69 3.94 -0.80
N LEU A 70 12.26 3.16 -1.78
CA LEU A 70 12.56 1.73 -1.85
C LEU A 70 14.07 1.49 -1.91
N GLU A 71 14.79 2.19 -2.80
CA GLU A 71 16.25 2.10 -2.92
C GLU A 71 16.99 2.49 -1.62
N GLN A 72 16.47 3.45 -0.85
CA GLN A 72 17.04 3.80 0.45
C GLN A 72 16.92 2.69 1.50
N GLU A 73 15.83 1.92 1.49
CA GLU A 73 15.56 0.90 2.49
C GLU A 73 16.20 -0.44 2.16
N ILE A 74 16.17 -0.86 0.89
CA ILE A 74 16.63 -2.20 0.46
C ILE A 74 17.85 -2.16 -0.47
N GLY A 75 18.37 -0.97 -0.82
CA GLY A 75 19.52 -0.83 -1.69
C GLY A 75 19.28 -1.48 -3.06
N ASN A 76 20.14 -2.44 -3.43
CA ASN A 76 20.04 -3.20 -4.69
C ASN A 76 19.26 -4.52 -4.55
N GLN A 77 18.69 -4.81 -3.37
CA GLN A 77 17.87 -6.00 -3.19
C GLN A 77 16.59 -5.87 -4.03
N LYS A 78 16.13 -7.00 -4.58
CA LYS A 78 14.92 -7.04 -5.41
C LYS A 78 13.69 -7.25 -4.54
N ILE A 79 12.57 -6.75 -5.03
CA ILE A 79 11.25 -7.09 -4.48
C ILE A 79 10.89 -8.49 -4.99
N ASP A 80 10.67 -9.41 -4.06
CA ASP A 80 10.35 -10.80 -4.36
C ASP A 80 8.86 -11.01 -4.61
N VAL A 81 8.02 -10.22 -3.94
CA VAL A 81 6.57 -10.34 -4.04
C VAL A 81 5.91 -8.97 -4.09
N CYS A 82 4.97 -8.79 -5.02
CA CYS A 82 4.11 -7.63 -5.05
C CYS A 82 2.67 -8.06 -4.73
N VAL A 83 2.02 -7.35 -3.82
CA VAL A 83 0.62 -7.55 -3.44
C VAL A 83 -0.14 -6.27 -3.72
N GLY A 84 -1.27 -6.38 -4.41
CA GLY A 84 -2.14 -5.25 -4.72
C GLY A 84 -3.49 -5.41 -4.05
N THR A 85 -3.97 -4.36 -3.38
CA THR A 85 -5.26 -4.34 -2.69
C THR A 85 -6.10 -3.13 -3.11
N GLY A 86 -7.36 -3.13 -2.70
CA GLY A 86 -8.32 -2.07 -3.01
C GLY A 86 -9.28 -2.45 -4.14
N GLY A 87 -10.48 -1.86 -4.12
CA GLY A 87 -11.59 -2.27 -4.99
C GLY A 87 -11.28 -2.14 -6.49
N SER A 88 -10.44 -1.18 -6.88
CA SER A 88 -9.98 -1.04 -8.26
C SER A 88 -9.00 -2.15 -8.66
N VAL A 89 -8.14 -2.60 -7.74
CA VAL A 89 -7.20 -3.70 -7.99
C VAL A 89 -7.92 -5.04 -8.06
N GLU A 90 -8.93 -5.26 -7.20
CA GLU A 90 -9.82 -6.41 -7.33
C GLU A 90 -10.52 -6.44 -8.70
N SER A 91 -11.02 -5.29 -9.16
CA SER A 91 -11.66 -5.18 -10.48
C SER A 91 -10.69 -5.45 -11.63
N ILE A 92 -9.41 -5.10 -11.48
CA ILE A 92 -8.35 -5.48 -12.44
C ILE A 92 -8.20 -7.00 -12.50
N GLY A 93 -8.23 -7.69 -11.35
CA GLY A 93 -8.22 -9.14 -11.28
C GLY A 93 -9.43 -9.77 -11.97
N ASP A 94 -10.62 -9.21 -11.76
CA ASP A 94 -11.86 -9.69 -12.38
C ASP A 94 -11.83 -9.50 -13.92
N LEU A 95 -11.42 -8.31 -14.40
CA LEU A 95 -11.25 -8.06 -15.83
C LEU A 95 -10.22 -8.98 -16.46
N ARG A 96 -9.13 -9.28 -15.76
CA ARG A 96 -8.13 -10.24 -16.25
C ARG A 96 -8.76 -11.61 -16.47
N LYS A 97 -9.61 -12.06 -15.55
CA LYS A 97 -10.32 -13.33 -15.65
C LYS A 97 -11.20 -13.38 -16.90
N GLU A 98 -11.99 -12.33 -17.13
CA GLU A 98 -12.94 -12.25 -18.23
C GLU A 98 -12.25 -12.02 -19.59
N LEU A 99 -11.38 -11.01 -19.70
CA LEU A 99 -10.82 -10.56 -20.97
C LEU A 99 -9.63 -11.37 -21.47
N PHE A 100 -8.94 -12.08 -20.59
CA PHE A 100 -7.82 -12.95 -20.93
C PHE A 100 -8.12 -14.43 -20.65
N THR A 101 -9.38 -14.76 -20.35
CA THR A 101 -9.88 -16.14 -20.14
C THR A 101 -9.01 -16.91 -19.15
N LYS A 102 -8.69 -16.28 -18.02
CA LYS A 102 -7.85 -16.86 -16.97
C LYS A 102 -8.70 -17.54 -15.91
N ASN A 103 -8.13 -18.53 -15.23
CA ASN A 103 -8.87 -19.31 -14.23
C ASN A 103 -8.96 -18.62 -12.85
N SER A 104 -8.18 -17.55 -12.62
CA SER A 104 -8.10 -16.87 -11.32
C SER A 104 -7.98 -15.35 -11.49
N ASN A 105 -8.67 -14.63 -10.62
CA ASN A 105 -8.57 -13.18 -10.43
C ASN A 105 -7.54 -12.79 -9.35
N GLN A 106 -6.89 -13.77 -8.71
CA GLN A 106 -6.00 -13.54 -7.56
C GLN A 106 -4.59 -13.08 -7.93
N LYS A 107 -4.33 -12.83 -9.21
CA LYS A 107 -3.06 -12.26 -9.67
C LYS A 107 -3.17 -11.69 -11.07
N ILE A 108 -2.26 -10.79 -11.41
CA ILE A 108 -2.05 -10.27 -12.76
C ILE A 108 -0.57 -10.12 -13.06
N THR A 109 -0.12 -10.58 -14.24
CA THR A 109 1.28 -10.37 -14.67
C THR A 109 1.49 -8.92 -15.15
N ALA A 110 2.73 -8.43 -15.11
CA ALA A 110 3.06 -7.10 -15.61
C ALA A 110 2.69 -6.91 -17.09
N GLU A 111 2.82 -7.96 -17.91
CA GLU A 111 2.43 -7.96 -19.33
C GLU A 111 0.90 -7.92 -19.53
N GLU A 112 0.16 -8.71 -18.76
CA GLU A 112 -1.32 -8.67 -18.76
C GLU A 112 -1.82 -7.31 -18.29
N LEU A 113 -1.22 -6.74 -17.25
CA LEU A 113 -1.56 -5.41 -16.73
C LEU A 113 -1.29 -4.31 -17.77
N LYS A 114 -0.12 -4.34 -18.43
CA LYS A 114 0.21 -3.44 -19.55
C LYS A 114 -0.81 -3.55 -20.68
N SER A 115 -1.22 -4.77 -21.03
CA SER A 115 -2.22 -5.02 -22.07
C SER A 115 -3.61 -4.52 -21.66
N LEU A 116 -3.97 -4.70 -20.38
CA LEU A 116 -5.22 -4.23 -19.82
C LEU A 116 -5.29 -2.70 -19.82
N VAL A 117 -4.24 -2.01 -19.39
CA VAL A 117 -4.17 -0.54 -19.43
C VAL A 117 -4.34 -0.02 -20.86
N LYS A 118 -3.70 -0.67 -21.84
CA LYS A 118 -3.86 -0.30 -23.25
C LYS A 118 -5.32 -0.45 -23.72
N LYS A 119 -6.01 -1.54 -23.34
CA LYS A 119 -7.43 -1.73 -23.65
C LYS A 119 -8.29 -0.66 -22.99
N LEU A 120 -8.12 -0.45 -21.68
CA LEU A 120 -8.91 0.51 -20.89
C LEU A 120 -8.79 1.95 -21.41
N ARG A 121 -7.60 2.37 -21.85
CA ARG A 121 -7.39 3.69 -22.48
C ARG A 121 -8.08 3.84 -23.84
N GLY A 122 -8.33 2.74 -24.53
CA GLY A 122 -9.01 2.74 -25.84
C GLY A 122 -10.53 2.59 -25.77
N THR A 123 -11.10 2.49 -24.57
CA THR A 123 -12.53 2.25 -24.36
C THR A 123 -13.22 3.43 -23.70
N THR A 124 -14.43 3.78 -24.16
CA THR A 124 -15.27 4.79 -23.51
C THR A 124 -15.85 4.27 -22.19
N PHE A 125 -16.48 5.16 -21.40
CA PHE A 125 -17.21 4.77 -20.20
C PHE A 125 -18.31 3.73 -20.50
N GLU A 126 -19.08 3.95 -21.56
CA GLU A 126 -20.18 3.08 -21.97
C GLU A 126 -19.67 1.71 -22.40
N GLN A 127 -18.57 1.67 -23.17
CA GLN A 127 -17.93 0.42 -23.58
C GLN A 127 -17.40 -0.36 -22.37
N ARG A 128 -16.82 0.33 -21.39
CA ARG A 128 -16.37 -0.30 -20.14
C ARG A 128 -17.52 -0.93 -19.36
N ILE A 129 -18.70 -0.31 -19.35
CA ILE A 129 -19.89 -0.89 -18.71
C ILE A 129 -20.45 -2.07 -19.51
N GLN A 130 -20.61 -1.90 -20.83
CA GLN A 130 -21.31 -2.86 -21.68
C GLN A 130 -20.43 -4.05 -22.07
N ASP A 131 -19.24 -3.76 -22.61
CA ASP A 131 -18.35 -4.77 -23.19
C ASP A 131 -17.49 -5.45 -22.12
N MET A 132 -17.11 -4.69 -21.08
CA MET A 132 -16.24 -5.17 -19.99
C MET A 132 -17.02 -5.45 -18.68
N ARG A 133 -18.36 -5.31 -18.73
CA ARG A 133 -19.29 -5.62 -17.62
C ARG A 133 -18.95 -4.94 -16.29
N LEU A 134 -18.27 -3.80 -16.35
CA LEU A 134 -17.91 -3.05 -15.15
C LEU A 134 -19.15 -2.38 -14.56
N ARG A 135 -19.21 -2.35 -13.23
CA ARG A 135 -20.20 -1.54 -12.52
C ARG A 135 -19.96 -0.05 -12.86
N PRO A 136 -21.02 0.76 -13.06
CA PRO A 136 -20.87 2.17 -13.44
C PRO A 136 -19.98 2.99 -12.50
N ASP A 137 -20.03 2.73 -11.20
CA ASP A 137 -19.20 3.38 -10.18
C ASP A 137 -17.71 3.00 -10.23
N ARG A 138 -17.34 2.00 -11.03
CA ARG A 138 -15.96 1.53 -11.22
C ARG A 138 -15.42 1.76 -12.62
N ALA A 139 -16.29 1.97 -13.61
CA ALA A 139 -15.93 2.02 -15.01
C ALA A 139 -14.89 3.11 -15.33
N ASP A 140 -15.01 4.29 -14.73
CA ASP A 140 -14.02 5.36 -14.91
C ASP A 140 -12.82 5.26 -13.98
N VAL A 141 -13.07 4.97 -12.71
CA VAL A 141 -12.06 4.94 -11.65
C VAL A 141 -10.99 3.86 -11.89
N ILE A 142 -11.32 2.78 -12.60
CA ILE A 142 -10.36 1.72 -12.91
C ILE A 142 -9.22 2.16 -13.84
N VAL A 143 -9.44 3.14 -14.73
CA VAL A 143 -8.40 3.62 -15.65
C VAL A 143 -7.20 4.23 -14.91
N PRO A 144 -7.37 5.29 -14.09
CA PRO A 144 -6.26 5.85 -13.35
C PRO A 144 -5.64 4.83 -12.37
N ALA A 145 -6.44 3.99 -11.73
CA ALA A 145 -5.94 2.94 -10.85
C ALA A 145 -5.01 1.94 -11.58
N ALA A 146 -5.43 1.46 -12.75
CA ALA A 146 -4.63 0.52 -13.54
C ALA A 146 -3.32 1.15 -14.04
N ILE A 147 -3.34 2.43 -14.42
CA ILE A 147 -2.14 3.16 -14.84
C ILE A 147 -1.15 3.31 -13.67
N VAL A 148 -1.63 3.70 -12.49
CA VAL A 148 -0.79 3.82 -11.29
C VAL A 148 -0.18 2.47 -10.93
N LEU A 149 -1.00 1.41 -10.86
CA LEU A 149 -0.50 0.06 -10.56
C LEU A 149 0.54 -0.37 -11.58
N GLN A 150 0.31 -0.14 -12.88
CA GLN A 150 1.26 -0.47 -13.93
C GLN A 150 2.59 0.24 -13.73
N LYS A 151 2.57 1.54 -13.39
CA LYS A 151 3.79 2.33 -13.18
C LYS A 151 4.59 1.85 -11.98
N ILE A 152 3.93 1.57 -10.86
CA ILE A 152 4.56 1.04 -9.65
C ILE A 152 5.19 -0.33 -9.94
N VAL A 153 4.44 -1.24 -10.58
CA VAL A 153 4.92 -2.58 -10.97
C VAL A 153 6.13 -2.50 -11.91
N GLN A 154 6.07 -1.61 -12.89
CA GLN A 154 7.16 -1.43 -13.85
C GLN A 154 8.43 -0.92 -13.18
N GLN A 155 8.34 0.06 -12.27
CA GLN A 155 9.49 0.57 -11.54
C GLN A 155 10.03 -0.43 -10.51
N ALA A 156 9.15 -1.13 -9.81
CA ALA A 156 9.52 -2.18 -8.86
C ALA A 156 10.20 -3.39 -9.52
N GLY A 157 10.09 -3.54 -10.85
CA GLY A 157 10.69 -4.63 -11.60
C GLY A 157 10.07 -6.00 -11.29
N VAL A 158 8.83 -6.03 -10.82
CA VAL A 158 8.12 -7.25 -10.43
C VAL A 158 7.37 -7.86 -11.60
N ALA A 159 7.39 -9.19 -11.71
CA ALA A 159 6.79 -9.91 -12.84
C ALA A 159 5.26 -10.07 -12.72
N GLU A 160 4.74 -10.11 -11.49
CA GLU A 160 3.31 -10.24 -11.21
C GLU A 160 2.91 -9.56 -9.90
N VAL A 161 1.63 -9.22 -9.82
CA VAL A 161 0.96 -8.70 -8.62
C VAL A 161 -0.04 -9.74 -8.14
N ILE A 162 0.03 -10.10 -6.86
CA ILE A 162 -0.95 -10.95 -6.17
C ILE A 162 -2.10 -10.07 -5.69
N ILE A 163 -3.33 -10.51 -5.93
CA ILE A 163 -4.57 -9.80 -5.59
C ILE A 163 -5.37 -10.69 -4.63
N PRO A 164 -5.13 -10.59 -3.31
CA PRO A 164 -5.69 -11.54 -2.35
C PRO A 164 -7.20 -11.38 -2.14
N GLY A 165 -7.80 -10.25 -2.53
CA GLY A 165 -9.21 -9.94 -2.26
C GLY A 165 -9.47 -9.63 -0.79
N VAL A 166 -8.47 -9.11 -0.10
CA VAL A 166 -8.54 -8.60 1.28
C VAL A 166 -8.04 -7.16 1.30
N GLY A 167 -8.45 -6.39 2.30
CA GLY A 167 -8.02 -5.00 2.47
C GLY A 167 -8.05 -4.54 3.93
N LEU A 168 -8.06 -3.22 4.13
CA LEU A 168 -7.97 -2.60 5.45
C LEU A 168 -9.00 -3.13 6.46
N LYS A 169 -10.25 -3.33 6.04
CA LYS A 169 -11.33 -3.87 6.90
C LYS A 169 -10.98 -5.25 7.47
N ASP A 170 -10.28 -6.08 6.70
CA ASP A 170 -9.89 -7.43 7.11
C ASP A 170 -8.72 -7.35 8.08
N GLY A 171 -7.79 -6.41 7.87
CA GLY A 171 -6.72 -6.09 8.82
C GLY A 171 -7.25 -5.62 10.18
N VAL A 172 -8.19 -4.66 10.18
CA VAL A 172 -8.83 -4.17 11.42
C VAL A 172 -9.59 -5.28 12.13
N LEU A 173 -10.29 -6.16 11.39
CA LEU A 173 -10.95 -7.30 12.00
C LEU A 173 -9.96 -8.27 12.65
N MET A 174 -8.82 -8.52 12.01
CA MET A 174 -7.75 -9.35 12.57
C MET A 174 -7.15 -8.72 13.84
N GLU A 175 -6.95 -7.41 13.84
CA GLU A 175 -6.49 -6.65 15.01
C GLU A 175 -7.45 -6.84 16.19
N ILE A 176 -8.74 -6.60 16.00
CA ILE A 176 -9.77 -6.80 17.04
C ILE A 176 -9.78 -8.24 17.56
N ILE A 177 -9.69 -9.24 16.67
CA ILE A 177 -9.65 -10.65 17.06
C ILE A 177 -8.38 -10.96 17.88
N SER A 178 -7.25 -10.36 17.53
CA SER A 178 -5.98 -10.56 18.22
C SER A 178 -6.00 -9.99 19.65
N GLU A 179 -6.59 -8.81 19.83
CA GLU A 179 -6.78 -8.17 21.13
C GLU A 179 -7.66 -9.02 22.06
N LEU A 180 -8.75 -9.58 21.52
CA LEU A 180 -9.65 -10.46 22.27
C LEU A 180 -9.01 -11.80 22.67
N ARG A 181 -7.96 -12.23 21.97
CA ARG A 181 -7.29 -13.52 22.19
C ARG A 181 -6.01 -13.41 23.02
N ASP A 182 -5.55 -12.19 23.32
CA ASP A 182 -4.31 -11.92 24.07
C ASP A 182 -3.04 -12.57 23.47
N GLN A 183 -3.08 -12.97 22.18
CA GLN A 183 -2.02 -13.78 21.56
C GLN A 183 -0.93 -12.95 20.85
N GLU A 184 -1.14 -11.64 20.58
CA GLU A 184 -0.22 -10.84 19.76
C GLU A 184 0.14 -9.44 20.30
N LYS A 185 -0.19 -9.10 21.55
CA LYS A 185 0.19 -7.79 22.16
C LYS A 185 1.70 -7.49 22.09
N HIS A 186 2.56 -8.51 22.07
CA HIS A 186 4.01 -8.35 22.00
C HIS A 186 4.53 -7.89 20.62
N ILE A 187 3.98 -8.41 19.52
CA ILE A 187 4.45 -8.07 18.16
C ILE A 187 4.15 -6.60 17.84
N TYR A 188 2.98 -6.11 18.28
CA TYR A 188 2.57 -4.72 18.08
C TYR A 188 3.46 -3.72 18.83
N ARG A 189 3.77 -4.00 20.10
CA ARG A 189 4.65 -3.12 20.91
C ARG A 189 6.04 -2.98 20.30
N GLU A 190 6.61 -4.08 19.79
CA GLU A 190 7.91 -4.03 19.12
C GLU A 190 7.87 -3.20 17.83
N GLN A 191 6.81 -3.32 17.02
CA GLN A 191 6.63 -2.53 15.81
C GLN A 191 6.48 -1.03 16.09
N VAL A 192 5.75 -0.65 17.14
CA VAL A 192 5.60 0.77 17.53
C VAL A 192 6.94 1.36 17.95
N VAL A 193 7.71 0.64 18.78
CA VAL A 193 9.04 1.08 19.22
C VAL A 193 10.00 1.18 18.03
N GLU A 194 10.00 0.22 17.12
CA GLU A 194 10.86 0.25 15.94
C GLU A 194 10.48 1.38 14.98
N SER A 195 9.18 1.66 14.82
CA SER A 195 8.68 2.81 14.05
C SER A 195 9.17 4.14 14.66
N ALA A 196 9.10 4.27 15.99
CA ALA A 196 9.62 5.44 16.70
C ALA A 196 11.14 5.61 16.53
N ARG A 197 11.92 4.52 16.60
CA ARG A 197 13.37 4.55 16.34
C ARG A 197 13.69 4.93 14.90
N ARG A 198 12.99 4.37 13.92
CA ARG A 198 13.14 4.72 12.49
C ARG A 198 12.86 6.20 12.27
N LEU A 199 11.80 6.72 12.87
CA LEU A 199 11.48 8.15 12.82
C LEU A 199 12.61 9.00 13.43
N GLY A 200 13.11 8.61 14.60
CA GLY A 200 14.25 9.28 15.22
C GLY A 200 15.50 9.28 14.32
N LYS A 201 15.84 8.13 13.74
CA LYS A 201 16.98 7.98 12.81
C LYS A 201 16.83 8.89 11.59
N LYS A 202 15.61 8.99 11.03
CA LYS A 202 15.29 9.90 9.91
C LYS A 202 15.61 11.36 10.22
N TYR A 203 15.47 11.77 11.48
CA TYR A 203 15.76 13.13 11.95
C TYR A 203 17.06 13.25 12.75
N PHE A 204 17.96 12.26 12.65
CA PHE A 204 19.28 12.26 13.29
C PHE A 204 19.25 12.50 14.81
N TYR A 205 18.26 11.95 15.50
CA TYR A 205 18.21 12.03 16.97
C TYR A 205 19.38 11.29 17.64
N ASP A 206 19.71 11.68 18.86
CA ASP A 206 20.61 10.89 19.71
C ASP A 206 19.86 9.68 20.28
N GLU A 207 20.07 8.52 19.67
CA GLU A 207 19.45 7.26 20.06
C GLU A 207 19.79 6.84 21.50
N LYS A 208 21.03 7.07 21.96
CA LYS A 208 21.43 6.72 23.32
C LYS A 208 20.72 7.60 24.34
N HIS A 209 20.63 8.90 24.05
CA HIS A 209 19.90 9.84 24.88
C HIS A 209 18.40 9.49 24.90
N GLY A 210 17.78 9.27 23.73
CA GLY A 210 16.36 8.93 23.62
C GLY A 210 15.99 7.66 24.39
N VAL A 211 16.79 6.60 24.29
CA VAL A 211 16.59 5.37 25.07
C VAL A 211 16.73 5.62 26.58
N THR A 212 17.63 6.50 26.98
CA THR A 212 17.82 6.85 28.41
C THR A 212 16.61 7.62 28.95
N VAL A 213 16.14 8.63 28.22
CA VAL A 213 14.95 9.41 28.60
C VAL A 213 13.71 8.51 28.68
N ALA A 214 13.50 7.62 27.71
CA ALA A 214 12.38 6.68 27.73
C ALA A 214 12.42 5.78 28.97
N LYS A 215 13.59 5.24 29.34
CA LYS A 215 13.75 4.43 30.56
C LYS A 215 13.40 5.20 31.83
N LEU A 216 13.88 6.44 31.96
CA LEU A 216 13.60 7.28 33.12
C LEU A 216 12.12 7.66 33.20
N ALA A 217 11.49 7.96 32.06
CA ALA A 217 10.07 8.28 32.00
C ALA A 217 9.20 7.10 32.47
N VAL A 218 9.50 5.88 32.01
CA VAL A 218 8.81 4.66 32.47
C VAL A 218 9.02 4.44 33.97
N GLN A 219 10.23 4.63 34.49
CA GLN A 219 10.48 4.51 35.93
C GLN A 219 9.67 5.52 36.75
N ILE A 220 9.56 6.75 36.29
CA ILE A 220 8.74 7.78 36.97
C ILE A 220 7.27 7.39 36.93
N PHE A 221 6.75 6.94 35.78
CA PHE A 221 5.38 6.47 35.63
C PHE A 221 5.09 5.33 36.62
N ASP A 222 5.88 4.26 36.59
CA ASP A 222 5.70 3.09 37.47
C ASP A 222 5.77 3.48 38.97
N GLN A 223 6.68 4.38 39.34
CA GLN A 223 6.83 4.83 40.73
C GLN A 223 5.75 5.82 41.19
N THR A 224 5.01 6.43 40.25
CA THR A 224 3.95 7.39 40.57
C THR A 224 2.55 6.81 40.42
N GLN A 225 2.43 5.49 40.24
CA GLN A 225 1.15 4.78 40.07
C GLN A 225 0.10 5.13 41.12
N THR A 226 0.52 5.27 42.38
CA THR A 226 -0.38 5.62 43.49
C THR A 226 -0.96 7.04 43.40
N PHE A 227 -0.39 7.92 42.57
CA PHE A 227 -0.83 9.30 42.40
C PHE A 227 -1.73 9.48 41.17
N HIS A 228 -1.47 8.76 40.09
CA HIS A 228 -2.22 8.91 38.84
C HIS A 228 -3.27 7.83 38.62
N ASP A 229 -3.20 6.70 39.32
CA ASP A 229 -4.16 5.58 39.23
C ASP A 229 -4.37 5.07 37.80
N LEU A 230 -3.27 5.06 37.03
CA LEU A 230 -3.26 4.56 35.65
C LEU A 230 -2.68 3.15 35.63
N ASP A 231 -3.18 2.32 34.73
CA ASP A 231 -2.65 0.98 34.49
C ASP A 231 -1.42 1.02 33.58
N ALA A 232 -0.83 -0.16 33.33
CA ALA A 232 0.35 -0.29 32.47
C ALA A 232 0.04 -0.16 30.96
N GLU A 233 -1.23 0.10 30.59
CA GLU A 233 -1.69 0.28 29.21
C GLU A 233 -2.15 1.73 28.91
N ALA A 234 -2.15 2.61 29.92
CA ALA A 234 -2.56 4.01 29.85
C ALA A 234 -1.48 4.98 29.33
#